data_AF-A0A851MQJ1-F1
#
_entry.id   AF-A0A851MQJ1-F1
#
_cell.length_a   1.000
_cell.length_b   1.000
_cell.length_c   1.000
_cell.angle_alpha   90.00
_cell.angle_beta   90.00
_cell.angle_gamma   90.00
#
_symmetry.space_group_name_H-M   'P 1'
#
loop_
_entity.id
_entity.type
_entity.pdbx_description
1 polymer ?
#
loop_
_entity_poly.entity_id
_entity_poly.type
_entity_poly.pdbx_seq_one_letter_code
_entity_poly.pdbx_strand_id
1 'polypeptide(L)'
;LDGSDTVELPIKFTPRDAGCYHCQIRLKSSCDVRVYEIECVVNKDQVDAELEFLTPAYQAVIQNIPISNTSGEDWQLEATLEGQDFYGPSVINVATGETALYPLTFNPVAEC
;
A
#
# COMPACT_ATOMS: atom_id res chain seq x y z
N LEU A 1 5.34 47.73 -18.01
CA LEU A 1 4.61 47.26 -16.83
C LEU A 1 4.96 45.80 -16.73
N ASP A 2 5.95 45.50 -15.91
CA ASP A 2 6.64 44.22 -15.92
C ASP A 2 5.70 43.12 -15.41
N GLY A 3 5.44 42.17 -16.31
CA GLY A 3 4.45 41.13 -16.17
C GLY A 3 4.90 39.99 -15.28
N SER A 4 4.01 39.59 -14.38
CA SER A 4 3.89 38.21 -13.95
C SER A 4 2.44 37.81 -14.20
N ASP A 5 2.20 37.06 -15.27
CA ASP A 5 0.87 36.48 -15.60
C ASP A 5 0.50 35.31 -14.66
N THR A 6 1.29 35.11 -13.62
CA THR A 6 1.14 34.05 -12.62
C THR A 6 1.01 34.62 -11.22
N VAL A 7 0.15 33.98 -10.42
CA VAL A 7 -0.01 34.25 -8.99
C VAL A 7 0.25 32.95 -8.23
N GLU A 8 0.94 33.04 -7.10
CA GLU A 8 1.13 31.89 -6.21
C GLU A 8 -0.15 31.64 -5.40
N LEU A 9 -0.59 30.38 -5.38
CA LEU A 9 -1.73 29.94 -4.56
C LEU A 9 -1.21 28.92 -3.53
N PRO A 10 -0.95 29.33 -2.27
CA PRO A 10 -0.49 28.41 -1.24
C PRO A 10 -1.60 27.43 -0.85
N ILE A 11 -1.29 26.15 -0.87
CA ILE A 11 -2.21 25.06 -0.53
C ILE A 11 -1.61 24.25 0.62
N LYS A 12 -2.43 23.92 1.62
CA LYS A 12 -2.06 22.99 2.69
C LYS A 12 -2.92 21.74 2.59
N PHE A 13 -2.29 20.60 2.36
CA PHE A 13 -2.91 19.28 2.41
C PHE A 13 -2.63 18.64 3.76
N THR A 14 -3.68 18.19 4.47
CA THR A 14 -3.57 17.56 5.80
C THR A 14 -4.41 16.27 5.80
N PRO A 15 -3.89 15.16 5.23
CA PRO A 15 -4.60 13.90 5.17
C PRO A 15 -4.78 13.30 6.57
N ARG A 16 -5.87 12.54 6.77
CA ARG A 16 -6.09 11.81 8.02
C ARG A 16 -5.38 10.46 8.03
N ASP A 17 -5.42 9.76 6.91
CA ASP A 17 -4.86 8.41 6.74
C ASP A 17 -4.24 8.23 5.36
N ALA A 18 -3.58 7.10 5.15
CA ALA A 18 -3.11 6.65 3.85
C ALA A 18 -4.28 6.50 2.86
N GLY A 19 -4.03 6.78 1.58
CA GLY A 19 -5.04 6.68 0.53
C GLY A 19 -4.78 7.62 -0.65
N CYS A 20 -5.64 7.52 -1.66
CA CYS A 20 -5.67 8.45 -2.80
C CYS A 20 -6.81 9.46 -2.61
N TYR A 21 -6.45 10.74 -2.69
CA TYR A 21 -7.37 11.86 -2.49
C TYR A 21 -7.49 12.65 -3.80
N HIS A 22 -8.60 12.46 -4.51
CA HIS A 22 -8.94 13.25 -5.69
C HIS A 22 -9.57 14.58 -5.26
N CYS A 23 -8.86 15.68 -5.50
CA CYS A 23 -9.23 17.01 -5.06
C CYS A 23 -9.41 17.94 -6.26
N GLN A 24 -10.24 18.98 -6.10
CA GLN A 24 -10.43 20.00 -7.13
C GLN A 24 -10.25 21.40 -6.54
N ILE A 25 -9.45 22.24 -7.21
CA ILE A 25 -9.41 23.67 -6.96
C ILE A 25 -10.22 24.37 -8.03
N ARG A 26 -11.26 25.08 -7.60
CA ARG A 26 -12.13 25.83 -8.50
C ARG A 26 -11.93 27.33 -8.31
N LEU A 27 -11.32 27.97 -9.30
CA LEU A 27 -11.17 29.42 -9.38
C LEU A 27 -12.30 30.00 -10.23
N LYS A 28 -13.00 31.02 -9.75
CA LYS A 28 -14.13 31.62 -10.46
C LYS A 28 -14.06 33.15 -10.40
N SER A 29 -14.23 33.77 -11.57
CA SER A 29 -14.51 35.20 -11.73
C SER A 29 -15.90 35.39 -12.37
N SER A 30 -16.27 36.63 -12.67
CA SER A 30 -17.51 36.94 -13.41
C SER A 30 -17.52 36.41 -14.85
N CYS A 31 -16.34 36.19 -15.44
CA CYS A 31 -16.18 35.88 -16.87
C CYS A 31 -15.42 34.57 -17.13
N ASP A 32 -14.80 33.97 -16.12
CA ASP A 32 -13.92 32.81 -16.26
C ASP A 32 -14.08 31.82 -15.08
N VAL A 33 -14.01 30.53 -15.37
CA VAL A 33 -14.00 29.46 -14.37
C VAL A 33 -12.89 28.49 -14.73
N ARG A 34 -11.97 28.24 -13.81
CA ARG A 34 -10.89 27.26 -13.95
C ARG A 34 -11.03 26.18 -12.89
N VAL A 35 -10.90 24.93 -13.30
CA VAL A 35 -10.88 23.78 -12.41
C VAL A 35 -9.53 23.10 -12.57
N TYR A 36 -8.82 22.91 -11.46
CA TYR A 36 -7.58 22.16 -11.39
C TYR A 36 -7.84 20.90 -10.60
N GLU A 37 -7.64 19.75 -11.23
CA GLU A 37 -7.63 18.46 -10.54
C GLU A 37 -6.26 18.25 -9.88
N ILE A 38 -6.30 17.79 -8.64
CA ILE A 38 -5.12 17.48 -7.85
C ILE A 38 -5.33 16.09 -7.28
N GLU A 39 -4.41 15.19 -7.59
CA GLU A 39 -4.35 13.87 -6.97
C GLU A 39 -3.26 13.89 -5.90
N CYS A 40 -3.65 13.60 -4.65
CA CYS A 40 -2.71 13.43 -3.55
C CYS A 40 -2.68 11.96 -3.13
N VAL A 41 -1.51 11.33 -3.20
CA VAL A 41 -1.31 9.96 -2.74
C VAL A 41 -0.54 9.98 -1.43
N VAL A 42 -1.14 9.40 -0.40
CA VAL A 42 -0.53 9.25 0.93
C VAL A 42 -0.26 7.78 1.15
N ASN A 43 1.02 7.41 1.15
CA ASN A 43 1.43 6.07 1.53
C ASN A 43 1.50 6.00 3.05
N LYS A 44 1.12 4.85 3.62
CA LYS A 44 1.43 4.57 5.02
C LYS A 44 2.95 4.42 5.11
N ASP A 45 3.57 4.92 6.17
CA ASP A 45 4.95 4.54 6.48
C ASP A 45 5.03 3.01 6.42
N GLN A 46 5.97 2.47 5.64
CA GLN A 46 6.20 1.03 5.59
C GLN A 46 6.48 0.59 7.02
N VAL A 47 5.53 -0.12 7.62
CA VAL A 47 5.78 -0.83 8.87
C VAL A 47 6.59 -2.04 8.46
N ASP A 48 7.91 -1.89 8.49
CA ASP A 48 8.80 -3.02 8.34
C ASP A 48 8.51 -3.97 9.52
N ALA A 49 7.93 -5.12 9.21
CA ALA A 49 7.69 -6.19 10.15
C ALA A 49 8.77 -7.25 9.97
N GLU A 50 9.43 -7.63 11.06
CA GLU A 50 10.41 -8.71 11.06
C GLU A 50 9.72 -10.04 11.39
N LEU A 51 10.04 -11.08 10.63
CA LEU A 51 9.59 -12.45 10.85
C LEU A 51 10.81 -13.34 11.11
N GLU A 52 10.80 -14.08 12.22
CA GLU A 52 11.85 -15.03 12.57
C GLU A 52 11.36 -16.47 12.33
N PHE A 53 12.13 -17.24 11.55
CA PHE A 53 11.88 -18.65 11.28
C PHE A 53 12.90 -19.51 12.01
N LEU A 54 12.44 -20.31 12.97
CA LEU A 54 13.25 -21.27 13.71
C LEU A 54 12.74 -22.68 13.44
N THR A 55 13.59 -23.50 12.81
CA THR A 55 13.27 -24.87 12.43
C THR A 55 14.52 -25.74 12.54
N PRO A 56 14.40 -27.04 12.85
CA PRO A 56 15.52 -27.96 12.70
C PRO A 56 16.07 -27.94 11.26
N ALA A 57 17.35 -28.27 11.11
CA ALA A 57 17.97 -28.31 9.78
C ALA A 57 17.15 -29.17 8.80
N TYR A 58 16.93 -28.64 7.60
CA TYR A 58 16.20 -29.30 6.51
C TYR A 58 14.74 -29.62 6.79
N GLN A 59 14.13 -28.96 7.79
CA GLN A 59 12.71 -29.07 8.05
C GLN A 59 11.97 -27.83 7.59
N ALA A 60 10.97 -28.04 6.75
CA ALA A 60 10.07 -26.98 6.35
C ALA A 60 9.20 -26.51 7.53
N VAL A 61 8.99 -25.20 7.61
CA VAL A 61 8.10 -24.56 8.58
C VAL A 61 7.19 -23.57 7.86
N ILE A 62 5.92 -23.54 8.27
CA ILE A 62 4.93 -22.59 7.74
C ILE A 62 4.58 -21.61 8.86
N GLN A 63 4.75 -20.32 8.58
CA GLN A 63 4.28 -19.23 9.43
C GLN A 63 3.16 -18.49 8.72
N ASN A 64 2.00 -18.40 9.38
CA ASN A 64 0.85 -17.68 8.84
C ASN A 64 0.94 -16.19 9.21
N ILE A 65 0.96 -15.32 8.19
CA ILE A 65 0.93 -13.87 8.36
C ILE A 65 -0.54 -13.41 8.30
N PRO A 66 -1.09 -12.82 9.37
CA PRO A 66 -2.46 -12.34 9.36
C PRO A 66 -2.58 -11.04 8.55
N ILE A 67 -3.49 -11.04 7.58
CA ILE A 67 -3.82 -9.88 6.75
C ILE A 67 -5.27 -9.50 7.02
N SER A 68 -5.47 -8.42 7.76
CA SER A 68 -6.81 -7.94 8.15
C SER A 68 -7.30 -6.86 7.19
N ASN A 69 -8.41 -7.12 6.51
CA ASN A 69 -9.10 -6.15 5.68
C ASN A 69 -10.09 -5.33 6.51
N THR A 70 -9.71 -4.10 6.84
CA THR A 70 -10.58 -3.17 7.59
C THR A 70 -11.34 -2.20 6.69
N SER A 71 -11.27 -2.38 5.37
CA SER A 71 -11.99 -1.55 4.39
C SER A 71 -13.41 -2.07 4.13
N GLY A 72 -14.17 -1.35 3.30
CA GLY A 72 -15.51 -1.74 2.89
C GLY A 72 -15.57 -2.51 1.55
N GLU A 73 -14.43 -2.89 1.00
CA GLU A 73 -14.31 -3.59 -0.28
C GLU A 73 -13.41 -4.82 -0.14
N ASP A 74 -13.63 -5.82 -0.99
CA ASP A 74 -12.79 -7.02 -1.03
C ASP A 74 -11.38 -6.66 -1.56
N TRP A 75 -10.35 -7.24 -0.95
CA TRP A 75 -8.97 -7.09 -1.40
C TRP A 75 -8.51 -8.28 -2.21
N GLN A 76 -7.80 -8.00 -3.30
CA GLN A 76 -6.93 -8.93 -4.00
C GLN A 76 -5.50 -8.40 -3.91
N LEU A 77 -4.64 -9.12 -3.19
CA LEU A 77 -3.26 -8.71 -2.92
C LEU A 77 -2.29 -9.62 -3.66
N GLU A 78 -1.30 -9.03 -4.32
CA GLU A 78 -0.17 -9.75 -4.91
C GLU A 78 0.98 -9.84 -3.90
N ALA A 79 1.57 -11.02 -3.77
CA ALA A 79 2.71 -11.26 -2.89
C ALA A 79 3.98 -11.41 -3.72
N THR A 80 4.98 -10.58 -3.41
CA THR A 80 6.34 -10.68 -3.95
C THR A 80 7.24 -11.22 -2.85
N LEU A 81 7.93 -12.32 -3.13
CA LEU A 81 8.89 -12.94 -2.22
C LEU A 81 10.30 -12.78 -2.79
N GLU A 82 11.21 -12.23 -1.99
CA GLU A 82 12.63 -12.08 -2.32
C GLU A 82 13.46 -12.84 -1.28
N GLY A 83 14.44 -13.61 -1.75
CA GLY A 83 15.26 -14.48 -0.90
C GLY A 83 15.25 -15.94 -1.35
N GLN A 84 16.09 -16.76 -0.73
CA GLN A 84 16.17 -18.20 -1.00
C GLN A 84 15.26 -18.98 -0.05
N ASP A 85 14.74 -20.12 -0.52
CA ASP A 85 14.00 -21.09 0.29
C ASP A 85 12.69 -20.61 0.93
N PHE A 86 12.17 -19.45 0.51
CA PHE A 86 10.85 -18.95 0.90
C PHE A 86 9.81 -19.17 -0.21
N TYR A 87 8.63 -19.64 0.19
CA TYR A 87 7.55 -19.99 -0.72
C TYR A 87 6.19 -19.54 -0.15
N GLY A 88 5.28 -19.13 -1.03
CA GLY A 88 3.92 -18.77 -0.66
C GLY A 88 3.05 -18.52 -1.90
N PRO A 89 1.73 -18.36 -1.72
CA PRO A 89 0.82 -18.01 -2.81
C PRO A 89 1.21 -16.66 -3.43
N SER A 90 1.17 -16.51 -4.76
CA SER A 90 1.43 -15.22 -5.40
C SER A 90 0.29 -14.21 -5.25
N VAL A 91 -0.91 -14.70 -4.90
CA VAL A 91 -2.11 -13.88 -4.69
C VAL A 91 -2.85 -14.38 -3.47
N ILE A 92 -3.40 -13.45 -2.68
CA ILE A 92 -4.34 -13.74 -1.60
C ILE A 92 -5.54 -12.79 -1.69
N ASN A 93 -6.74 -13.35 -1.52
CA ASN A 93 -7.97 -12.58 -1.47
C ASN A 93 -8.44 -12.45 -0.02
N VAL A 94 -8.86 -11.25 0.38
CA VAL A 94 -9.35 -10.96 1.74
C VAL A 94 -10.69 -10.25 1.62
N ALA A 95 -11.76 -10.94 1.99
CA ALA A 95 -13.10 -10.35 1.95
C ALA A 95 -13.20 -9.12 2.88
N THR A 96 -14.12 -8.22 2.58
CA THR A 96 -14.42 -7.04 3.39
C THR A 96 -14.66 -7.42 4.86
N GLY A 97 -13.93 -6.79 5.78
CA GLY A 97 -14.05 -7.03 7.23
C GLY A 97 -13.40 -8.32 7.75
N GLU A 98 -12.81 -9.15 6.88
CA GLU A 98 -12.22 -10.44 7.26
C GLU A 98 -10.70 -10.36 7.47
N THR A 99 -10.15 -11.39 8.10
CA THR A 99 -8.71 -11.61 8.19
C THR A 99 -8.33 -12.91 7.51
N ALA A 100 -7.50 -12.82 6.48
CA ALA A 100 -6.93 -14.00 5.82
C ALA A 100 -5.55 -14.32 6.41
N LEU A 101 -5.16 -15.60 6.36
CA LEU A 101 -3.84 -16.05 6.80
C LEU A 101 -2.99 -16.38 5.57
N TYR A 102 -1.97 -15.57 5.32
CA TYR A 102 -1.01 -15.81 4.25
C TYR A 102 0.04 -16.84 4.70
N PRO A 103 0.13 -18.02 4.08
CA PRO A 103 1.06 -19.07 4.52
C PRO A 103 2.44 -18.83 3.89
N LEU A 104 3.35 -18.23 4.66
CA LEU A 104 4.75 -18.12 4.27
C LEU A 104 5.50 -19.37 4.75
N THR A 105 6.03 -20.13 3.80
CA THR A 105 6.79 -21.35 4.05
C THR A 105 8.28 -21.07 3.90
N PHE A 106 9.06 -21.42 4.92
CA PHE A 106 10.50 -21.56 4.79
C PHE A 106 10.84 -23.04 4.64
N ASN A 107 11.49 -23.42 3.55
CA ASN A 107 11.86 -24.81 3.25
C ASN A 107 13.32 -24.89 2.81
N PRO A 108 14.27 -24.96 3.76
CA PRO A 108 15.69 -25.02 3.45
C PRO A 108 16.05 -26.36 2.81
N VAL A 109 16.50 -26.34 1.56
CA VAL A 109 17.02 -27.55 0.89
C VAL A 109 18.44 -27.86 1.35
N ALA A 110 18.78 -29.15 1.42
CA ALA A 110 20.16 -29.57 1.62
C ALA A 110 20.95 -29.36 0.32
N GLU A 111 21.97 -28.52 0.35
CA GLU A 111 23.09 -28.68 -0.59
C GLU A 111 23.85 -29.96 -0.19
N CYS A 112 23.82 -30.97 -1.06
CA CYS A 112 24.68 -32.15 -0.97
C CYS A 112 25.98 -31.92 -1.75
#